data_AF-A0A3B9AQJ4-F1
#
_entry.id   AF-A0A3B9AQJ4-F1
#
_cell.length_a   1.000
_cell.length_b   1.000
_cell.length_c   1.000
_cell.angle_alpha   90.00
_cell.angle_beta   90.00
_cell.angle_gamma   90.00
#
_symmetry.space_group_name_H-M   'P 1'
#
loop_
_entity.id
_entity.type
_entity.pdbx_description
1 polymer ?
#
loop_
_entity_poly.entity_id
_entity_poly.type
_entity_poly.pdbx_seq_one_letter_code
_entity_poly.pdbx_strand_id
1 'polypeptide(L)'
;MLALALYALLYLALFGFTDILYHKFGVNAETTRKIVHVCTGAIALSFPVYLTEFWQAAVLCGSFLGLLFACERFCWFQSITAIKRKSYGSWLFALVVLICFWIQWKTGNLQYYYIPLLILSLADPAAAFAGQKWRYRPFRIFGQAKTISGSLGFLVVCLAILWGFHPGGQINQTPWLYIGAMALGLTITEAISVNGWDNLTIPVVAIGLIYLINP
;
A
#
# COMPACT_ATOMS: atom_id res chain seq x y z
N MET A 1 11.76 -11.89 19.11
CA MET A 1 10.52 -12.42 19.73
C MET A 1 9.61 -11.32 20.25
N LEU A 2 10.10 -10.37 21.07
CA LEU A 2 9.27 -9.26 21.57
C LEU A 2 8.63 -8.41 20.44
N ALA A 3 9.42 -7.98 19.44
CA ALA A 3 8.91 -7.21 18.31
C ALA A 3 7.79 -7.93 17.54
N LEU A 4 7.95 -9.24 17.29
CA LEU A 4 6.93 -10.05 16.61
C LEU A 4 5.61 -10.09 17.41
N ALA A 5 5.69 -10.28 18.73
CA ALA A 5 4.52 -10.28 19.60
C ALA A 5 3.81 -8.92 19.60
N LEU A 6 4.58 -7.82 19.65
CA LEU A 6 4.03 -6.46 19.57
C LEU A 6 3.32 -6.20 18.25
N TYR A 7 3.91 -6.59 17.11
CA TYR A 7 3.27 -6.46 15.81
C TYR A 7 1.99 -7.30 15.71
N ALA A 8 2.02 -8.55 16.16
CA ALA A 8 0.83 -9.39 16.20
C ALA A 8 -0.29 -8.74 17.02
N LEU A 9 0.03 -8.21 18.20
CA LEU A 9 -0.92 -7.47 19.04
C LEU A 9 -1.46 -6.22 18.35
N LEU A 10 -0.61 -5.43 17.67
CA LEU A 10 -1.03 -4.25 16.92
C LEU A 10 -1.99 -4.58 15.79
N TYR A 11 -1.72 -5.63 15.00
CA TYR A 11 -2.61 -6.06 13.92
C TYR A 11 -3.94 -6.61 14.47
N LEU A 12 -3.91 -7.41 15.54
CA LEU A 12 -5.13 -7.90 16.19
C LEU A 12 -5.95 -6.76 16.79
N ALA A 13 -5.30 -5.78 17.43
CA ALA A 13 -5.97 -4.60 17.96
C ALA A 13 -6.61 -3.76 16.85
N LEU A 14 -5.91 -3.57 15.72
CA LEU A 14 -6.46 -2.88 14.55
C LEU A 14 -7.68 -3.62 13.99
N PHE A 15 -7.61 -4.94 13.83
CA PHE A 15 -8.74 -5.73 13.34
C PHE A 15 -9.94 -5.66 14.30
N GLY A 16 -9.72 -5.89 15.60
CA GLY A 16 -10.76 -5.75 16.61
C GLY A 16 -11.38 -4.36 16.63
N PHE A 17 -10.57 -3.30 16.53
CA PHE A 17 -11.05 -1.92 16.45
C PHE A 17 -11.95 -1.69 15.24
N THR A 18 -11.53 -2.13 14.04
CA THR A 18 -12.33 -1.94 12.82
C THR A 18 -13.60 -2.80 12.79
N ASP A 19 -13.60 -3.94 13.46
CA ASP A 19 -14.78 -4.77 13.63
C ASP A 19 -15.80 -4.13 14.59
N ILE A 20 -15.31 -3.49 15.66
CA ILE A 20 -16.13 -2.66 16.55
C ILE A 20 -16.74 -1.49 15.76
N LEU A 21 -15.97 -0.81 14.90
CA LEU A 21 -16.50 0.25 14.03
C LEU A 21 -17.61 -0.25 13.11
N TYR A 22 -17.44 -1.44 12.53
CA TYR A 22 -18.44 -2.06 11.67
C TYR A 22 -19.72 -2.41 12.43
N HIS A 23 -19.62 -3.15 13.54
CA HIS A 23 -20.78 -3.69 14.25
C HIS A 23 -21.45 -2.69 15.20
N LYS A 24 -20.68 -1.87 15.94
CA LYS A 24 -21.24 -0.94 16.94
C LYS A 24 -21.56 0.43 16.38
N PHE A 25 -20.78 0.90 15.40
CA PHE A 25 -20.94 2.25 14.85
C PHE A 25 -21.52 2.26 13.41
N GLY A 26 -21.84 1.09 12.85
CA GLY A 26 -22.47 0.97 11.54
C GLY A 26 -21.60 1.47 10.38
N VAL A 27 -20.28 1.58 10.57
CA VAL A 27 -19.36 2.02 9.52
C VAL A 27 -19.34 0.97 8.42
N ASN A 28 -19.49 1.40 7.15
CA ASN A 28 -19.55 0.44 6.05
C ASN A 28 -18.22 -0.32 5.86
N ALA A 29 -18.31 -1.55 5.37
CA ALA A 29 -17.16 -2.44 5.15
C ALA A 29 -16.07 -1.83 4.23
N GLU A 30 -16.47 -0.95 3.30
CA GLU A 30 -15.50 -0.30 2.42
C GLU A 30 -14.63 0.72 3.15
N THR A 31 -15.20 1.49 4.10
CA THR A 31 -14.46 2.47 4.89
C THR A 31 -13.57 1.77 5.91
N THR A 32 -14.08 0.76 6.63
CA THR A 32 -13.27 -0.03 7.56
C THR A 32 -12.09 -0.69 6.85
N ARG A 33 -12.29 -1.25 5.66
CA ARG A 33 -11.20 -1.82 4.86
C ARG A 33 -10.14 -0.78 4.47
N LYS A 34 -10.54 0.44 4.11
CA LYS A 34 -9.59 1.54 3.80
C LYS A 34 -8.80 1.95 5.05
N ILE A 35 -9.45 2.02 6.22
CA ILE A 35 -8.78 2.27 7.50
C ILE A 35 -7.75 1.18 7.77
N VAL A 36 -8.14 -0.10 7.64
CA VAL A 36 -7.21 -1.23 7.77
C VAL A 36 -6.02 -1.03 6.83
N HIS A 37 -6.24 -0.80 5.53
CA HIS A 37 -5.17 -0.64 4.54
C HIS A 37 -4.14 0.44 4.94
N VAL A 38 -4.60 1.64 5.31
CA VAL A 38 -3.72 2.74 5.70
C VAL A 38 -2.97 2.42 7.00
N CYS A 39 -3.67 1.90 8.02
CA CYS A 39 -3.06 1.56 9.30
C CYS A 39 -2.08 0.38 9.18
N THR A 40 -2.41 -0.65 8.38
CA THR A 40 -1.50 -1.77 8.12
C THR A 40 -0.26 -1.31 7.37
N GLY A 41 -0.41 -0.36 6.44
CA GLY A 41 0.68 0.35 5.77
C GLY A 41 1.58 1.09 6.75
N ALA A 42 1.01 1.91 7.62
CA ALA A 42 1.75 2.64 8.64
C ALA A 42 2.53 1.73 9.59
N ILE A 43 1.92 0.62 10.04
CA ILE A 43 2.59 -0.39 10.87
C ILE A 43 3.73 -1.05 10.07
N ALA A 44 3.48 -1.46 8.82
CA ALA A 44 4.48 -2.11 7.97
C ALA A 44 5.69 -1.21 7.73
N LEU A 45 5.50 0.11 7.56
CA LEU A 45 6.62 1.06 7.40
C LEU A 45 7.64 0.99 8.54
N SER A 46 7.26 0.55 9.75
CA SER A 46 8.20 0.39 10.86
C SER A 46 9.01 -0.92 10.83
N PHE A 47 8.72 -1.85 9.91
CA PHE A 47 9.39 -3.15 9.84
C PHE A 47 10.91 -3.06 9.72
N PRO A 48 11.50 -2.25 8.82
CA PRO A 48 12.97 -2.21 8.67
C PRO A 48 13.70 -1.71 9.92
N VAL A 49 13.00 -1.04 10.83
CA VAL A 49 13.57 -0.53 12.10
C VAL A 49 13.64 -1.63 13.16
N TYR A 50 12.60 -2.47 13.25
CA TYR A 50 12.45 -3.44 14.34
C TYR A 50 12.67 -4.90 13.92
N LEU A 51 12.60 -5.21 12.63
CA LEU A 51 12.83 -6.53 12.09
C LEU A 51 14.22 -6.59 11.46
N THR A 52 15.08 -7.45 11.99
CA THR A 52 16.46 -7.60 11.55
C THR A 52 16.61 -8.65 10.47
N GLU A 53 15.78 -9.70 10.52
CA GLU A 53 15.89 -10.87 9.67
C GLU A 53 14.66 -11.05 8.79
N PHE A 54 14.88 -11.50 7.55
CA PHE A 54 13.79 -11.76 6.59
C PHE A 54 12.71 -12.73 7.15
N TRP A 55 13.12 -13.77 7.89
CA TRP A 55 12.17 -14.74 8.43
C TRP A 55 11.14 -14.11 9.37
N GLN A 56 11.50 -13.02 10.07
CA GLN A 56 10.60 -12.32 10.99
C GLN A 56 9.45 -11.66 10.22
N ALA A 57 9.77 -10.97 9.13
CA ALA A 57 8.78 -10.40 8.23
C ALA A 57 7.94 -11.50 7.55
N ALA A 58 8.56 -12.62 7.17
CA ALA A 58 7.87 -13.77 6.58
C ALA A 58 6.84 -14.39 7.53
N VAL A 59 7.18 -14.55 8.82
CA VAL A 59 6.25 -15.04 9.85
C VAL A 59 5.08 -14.08 10.03
N LEU A 60 5.32 -12.76 10.11
CA LEU A 60 4.24 -11.77 10.24
C LEU A 60 3.33 -11.78 9.02
N CYS A 61 3.87 -11.68 7.81
CA CYS A 61 3.08 -11.68 6.58
C CYS A 61 2.34 -13.01 6.38
N GLY A 62 2.99 -14.14 6.65
CA GLY A 62 2.39 -15.47 6.58
C GLY A 62 1.26 -15.65 7.58
N SER A 63 1.45 -15.22 8.83
CA SER A 63 0.40 -15.26 9.86
C SER A 63 -0.79 -14.36 9.51
N PHE A 64 -0.54 -13.18 8.95
CA PHE A 64 -1.58 -12.28 8.46
C PHE A 64 -2.41 -12.91 7.34
N LEU A 65 -1.74 -13.54 6.35
CA LEU A 65 -2.41 -14.25 5.27
C LEU A 65 -3.22 -15.45 5.78
N GLY A 66 -2.67 -16.22 6.73
CA GLY A 66 -3.37 -17.33 7.38
C GLY A 66 -4.61 -16.86 8.15
N LEU A 67 -4.51 -15.74 8.87
CA LEU A 67 -5.64 -15.12 9.54
C LEU A 67 -6.68 -14.64 8.53
N LEU A 68 -6.28 -13.94 7.47
CA LEU A 68 -7.18 -13.48 6.41
C LEU A 68 -7.93 -14.65 5.77
N PHE A 69 -7.22 -15.73 5.45
CA PHE A 69 -7.81 -16.97 4.94
C PHE A 69 -8.85 -17.56 5.90
N ALA A 70 -8.53 -17.65 7.19
CA ALA A 70 -9.47 -18.12 8.21
C ALA A 70 -10.70 -17.20 8.30
N CYS A 71 -10.50 -15.88 8.29
CA CYS A 71 -11.59 -14.92 8.32
C CYS A 71 -12.53 -15.06 7.13
N GLU A 72 -11.98 -15.19 5.91
CA GLU A 72 -12.78 -15.43 4.69
C GLU A 72 -13.51 -16.78 4.75
N ARG A 73 -12.86 -17.83 5.26
CA ARG A 73 -13.42 -19.19 5.31
C ARG A 73 -14.53 -19.37 6.35
N PHE A 74 -14.40 -18.69 7.50
CA PHE A 74 -15.33 -18.78 8.63
C PHE A 74 -16.27 -17.57 8.75
N CYS A 75 -16.20 -16.63 7.80
CA CYS A 75 -16.96 -15.38 7.80
C CYS A 75 -16.74 -14.52 9.06
N TRP A 76 -15.52 -14.55 9.61
CA TRP A 76 -15.11 -13.69 10.73
C TRP A 76 -14.66 -12.32 10.21
N PHE A 77 -14.71 -11.31 11.08
CA PHE A 77 -14.32 -9.92 10.77
C PHE A 77 -15.03 -9.37 9.53
N GLN A 78 -16.35 -9.19 9.64
CA GLN A 78 -17.18 -8.67 8.55
C GLN A 78 -16.76 -7.26 8.10
N SER A 79 -16.02 -6.54 8.94
CA SER A 79 -15.37 -5.27 8.58
C SER A 79 -14.46 -5.35 7.34
N ILE A 80 -13.97 -6.55 6.97
CA ILE A 80 -13.07 -6.77 5.83
C ILE A 80 -13.69 -7.73 4.82
N THR A 81 -14.41 -8.75 5.28
CA THR A 81 -14.96 -9.82 4.43
C THR A 81 -16.32 -9.47 3.80
N ALA A 82 -17.10 -8.55 4.38
CA ALA A 82 -18.45 -8.19 3.90
C ALA A 82 -18.47 -7.14 2.78
N ILE A 83 -17.54 -7.24 1.83
CA ILE A 83 -17.49 -6.36 0.65
C ILE A 83 -18.25 -6.96 -0.53
N LYS A 84 -19.08 -6.14 -1.19
CA LYS A 84 -19.92 -6.55 -2.34
C LYS A 84 -19.12 -6.96 -3.58
N ARG A 85 -17.83 -6.60 -3.66
CA ARG A 85 -16.96 -6.83 -4.82
C ARG A 85 -15.85 -7.80 -4.49
N LYS A 86 -15.46 -8.65 -5.45
CA LYS A 86 -14.24 -9.45 -5.36
C LYS A 86 -13.03 -8.53 -5.44
N SER A 87 -12.10 -8.62 -4.49
CA SER A 87 -10.88 -7.82 -4.48
C SER A 87 -9.77 -8.58 -3.79
N TYR A 88 -8.59 -8.57 -4.42
CA TYR A 88 -7.42 -9.32 -3.94
C TYR A 88 -6.45 -8.46 -3.13
N GLY A 89 -6.82 -7.19 -2.87
CA GLY A 89 -5.89 -6.19 -2.34
C GLY A 89 -5.25 -6.58 -1.01
N SER A 90 -6.00 -7.15 -0.06
CA SER A 90 -5.44 -7.54 1.24
C SER A 90 -4.40 -8.65 1.14
N TRP A 91 -4.63 -9.62 0.24
CA TRP A 91 -3.68 -10.68 -0.05
C TRP A 91 -2.42 -10.13 -0.73
N LEU A 92 -2.61 -9.31 -1.76
CA LEU A 92 -1.52 -8.70 -2.53
C LEU A 92 -0.69 -7.73 -1.69
N PHE A 93 -1.31 -7.04 -0.73
CA PHE A 93 -0.62 -6.14 0.19
C PHE A 93 0.39 -6.89 1.07
N ALA A 94 -0.02 -7.98 1.71
CA ALA A 94 0.91 -8.77 2.54
C ALA A 94 2.05 -9.37 1.70
N LEU A 95 1.75 -9.81 0.48
CA LEU A 95 2.75 -10.30 -0.47
C LEU A 95 3.75 -9.19 -0.83
N VAL A 96 3.28 -7.99 -1.14
CA VAL A 96 4.16 -6.90 -1.58
C VAL A 96 5.03 -6.37 -0.45
N VAL A 97 4.52 -6.30 0.78
CA VAL A 97 5.30 -5.96 1.97
C VAL A 97 6.47 -6.95 2.13
N LEU A 98 6.22 -8.24 1.94
CA LEU A 98 7.26 -9.27 2.02
C LEU A 98 8.30 -9.15 0.90
N ILE A 99 7.86 -8.90 -0.34
CA ILE A 99 8.74 -8.69 -1.50
C ILE A 99 9.64 -7.46 -1.27
N CYS A 100 9.04 -6.32 -0.92
CA CYS A 100 9.77 -5.09 -0.62
C CYS A 100 10.78 -5.32 0.51
N PHE A 101 10.39 -6.01 1.58
CA PHE A 101 11.28 -6.27 2.72
C PHE A 101 12.45 -7.17 2.32
N TRP A 102 12.19 -8.21 1.53
CA TRP A 102 13.23 -9.11 1.02
C TRP A 102 14.26 -8.38 0.17
N ILE A 103 13.82 -7.53 -0.77
CA ILE A 103 14.72 -6.75 -1.63
C ILE A 103 15.55 -5.78 -0.80
N GLN A 104 14.92 -5.04 0.12
CA GLN A 104 15.63 -4.18 1.08
C GLN A 104 16.67 -4.98 1.87
N TRP A 105 16.29 -6.14 2.42
CA TRP A 105 17.19 -6.96 3.23
C TRP A 105 18.38 -7.50 2.42
N LYS A 106 18.16 -7.87 1.16
CA LYS A 106 19.22 -8.34 0.25
C LYS A 106 20.17 -7.23 -0.22
N THR A 107 19.64 -6.05 -0.51
CA THR A 107 20.40 -4.94 -1.09
C THR A 107 20.98 -3.99 -0.03
N GLY A 108 20.42 -3.99 1.18
CA GLY A 108 20.71 -3.00 2.22
C GLY A 108 20.11 -1.61 1.94
N ASN A 109 19.39 -1.42 0.82
CA ASN A 109 18.85 -0.12 0.43
C ASN A 109 17.38 0.03 0.82
N LEU A 110 17.16 0.90 1.81
CA LEU A 110 15.85 1.19 2.40
C LEU A 110 14.85 1.82 1.41
N GLN A 111 15.31 2.39 0.30
CA GLN A 111 14.43 2.98 -0.72
C GLN A 111 13.52 1.93 -1.36
N TYR A 112 14.01 0.69 -1.56
CA TYR A 112 13.21 -0.41 -2.09
C TYR A 112 12.07 -0.84 -1.17
N TYR A 113 12.10 -0.43 0.10
CA TYR A 113 11.03 -0.66 1.04
C TYR A 113 10.11 0.56 1.19
N TYR A 114 10.69 1.70 1.57
CA TYR A 114 9.89 2.85 1.97
C TYR A 114 9.14 3.50 0.81
N ILE A 115 9.79 3.71 -0.34
CA ILE A 115 9.15 4.41 -1.46
C ILE A 115 7.91 3.65 -1.95
N PRO A 116 7.99 2.34 -2.29
CA PRO A 116 6.82 1.58 -2.72
C PRO A 116 5.70 1.54 -1.69
N LEU A 117 6.02 1.32 -0.40
CA LEU A 117 5.01 1.24 0.65
C LEU A 117 4.37 2.60 0.96
N LEU A 118 5.12 3.70 0.91
CA LEU A 118 4.57 5.05 1.10
C LEU A 118 3.63 5.41 -0.02
N ILE A 119 3.98 5.12 -1.28
CA ILE A 119 3.10 5.35 -2.43
C ILE A 119 1.81 4.55 -2.23
N LEU A 120 1.91 3.27 -1.86
CA LEU A 120 0.75 2.43 -1.64
C LEU A 120 -0.11 2.86 -0.44
N SER A 121 0.51 3.39 0.62
CA SER A 121 -0.19 3.75 1.87
C SER A 121 -0.71 5.19 1.88
N LEU A 122 -0.20 6.06 1.01
CA LEU A 122 -0.55 7.49 0.97
C LEU A 122 -1.10 7.94 -0.39
N ALA A 123 -0.40 7.63 -1.49
CA ALA A 123 -0.82 8.10 -2.82
C ALA A 123 -2.10 7.40 -3.31
N ASP A 124 -2.23 6.10 -3.06
CA ASP A 124 -3.44 5.35 -3.42
C ASP A 124 -4.70 5.83 -2.64
N PRO A 125 -4.66 5.99 -1.30
CA PRO A 125 -5.76 6.64 -0.58
C PRO A 125 -6.05 8.07 -1.02
N ALA A 126 -5.02 8.86 -1.39
CA ALA A 126 -5.22 10.20 -1.92
C ALA A 126 -5.94 10.19 -3.27
N ALA A 127 -5.65 9.21 -4.13
CA ALA A 127 -6.36 9.00 -5.39
C ALA A 127 -7.84 8.69 -5.15
N ALA A 128 -8.14 7.78 -4.21
CA ALA A 128 -9.50 7.45 -3.84
C ALA A 128 -10.24 8.66 -3.26
N PHE A 129 -9.62 9.41 -2.35
CA PHE A 129 -10.22 10.60 -1.74
C PHE A 129 -10.50 11.69 -2.78
N ALA A 130 -9.49 12.06 -3.57
CA ALA A 130 -9.64 13.09 -4.59
C ALA A 130 -10.67 12.68 -5.66
N GLY A 131 -10.65 11.42 -6.07
CA GLY A 131 -11.58 10.90 -7.05
C GLY A 131 -13.03 10.90 -6.56
N GLN A 132 -13.27 10.62 -5.28
CA GLN A 132 -14.60 10.67 -4.67
C GLN A 132 -15.08 12.11 -4.42
N LYS A 133 -14.18 13.01 -4.00
CA LYS A 133 -14.53 14.39 -3.65
C LYS A 133 -14.87 15.25 -4.85
N TRP A 134 -14.02 15.26 -5.88
CA TRP A 134 -14.19 16.15 -7.03
C TRP A 134 -14.87 15.48 -8.22
N ARG A 135 -14.72 14.16 -8.38
CA ARG A 135 -15.29 13.37 -9.49
C ARG A 135 -15.07 13.96 -10.89
N TYR A 136 -14.01 14.76 -11.07
CA TYR A 136 -13.72 15.45 -12.31
C TYR A 136 -13.36 14.46 -13.43
N ARG A 137 -14.06 14.58 -14.56
CA ARG A 137 -13.89 13.76 -15.78
C ARG A 137 -13.74 12.26 -15.46
N PRO A 138 -14.84 11.59 -15.08
CA PRO A 138 -14.80 10.15 -14.86
C PRO A 138 -14.52 9.41 -16.17
N PHE A 139 -13.76 8.33 -16.08
CA PHE A 139 -13.46 7.42 -17.17
C PHE A 139 -13.57 5.97 -16.68
N ARG A 140 -13.55 5.00 -17.59
CA ARG A 140 -13.64 3.57 -17.25
C ARG A 140 -12.44 2.80 -17.80
N ILE A 141 -11.83 1.99 -16.96
CA ILE A 141 -10.79 1.04 -17.35
C ILE A 141 -11.17 -0.33 -16.80
N PHE A 142 -11.18 -1.36 -17.66
CA PHE A 142 -11.58 -2.74 -17.33
C PHE A 142 -12.86 -2.83 -16.47
N GLY A 143 -13.86 -1.99 -16.77
CA GLY A 143 -15.14 -1.98 -16.06
C GLY A 143 -15.16 -1.22 -14.72
N GLN A 144 -14.02 -0.73 -14.22
CA GLN A 144 -13.95 0.12 -13.03
C GLN A 144 -14.01 1.60 -13.39
N ALA A 145 -14.79 2.38 -12.63
CA ALA A 145 -14.87 3.82 -12.78
C ALA A 145 -13.70 4.50 -12.04
N LYS A 146 -12.95 5.33 -12.76
CA LYS A 146 -11.87 6.18 -12.25
C LYS A 146 -12.11 7.62 -12.64
N THR A 147 -11.30 8.56 -12.15
CA THR A 147 -11.46 9.99 -12.42
C THR A 147 -10.10 10.64 -12.59
N ILE A 148 -10.04 11.70 -13.41
CA ILE A 148 -8.80 12.48 -13.58
C ILE A 148 -8.39 13.12 -12.25
N SER A 149 -9.37 13.56 -11.45
CA SER A 149 -9.13 14.06 -10.09
C SER A 149 -8.41 13.04 -9.20
N GLY A 150 -8.75 11.75 -9.30
CA GLY A 150 -8.06 10.69 -8.55
C GLY A 150 -6.60 10.52 -9.00
N SER A 151 -6.36 10.41 -10.31
CA SER A 151 -5.00 10.29 -10.84
C SER A 151 -4.13 11.52 -10.54
N LEU A 152 -4.70 12.73 -10.53
CA LEU A 152 -3.99 13.94 -10.08
C LEU A 152 -3.64 13.91 -8.60
N GLY A 153 -4.57 13.44 -7.75
CA GLY A 153 -4.32 13.24 -6.32
C GLY A 153 -3.18 12.25 -6.08
N PHE A 154 -3.19 11.12 -6.79
CA PHE A 154 -2.09 10.16 -6.77
C PHE A 154 -0.76 10.80 -7.18
N LEU A 155 -0.74 11.48 -8.34
CA LEU A 155 0.46 12.08 -8.92
C LEU A 155 1.11 13.07 -7.95
N VAL A 156 0.33 13.96 -7.33
CA VAL A 156 0.84 14.98 -6.40
C VAL A 156 1.49 14.33 -5.18
N VAL A 157 0.85 13.33 -4.57
CA VAL A 157 1.41 12.64 -3.39
C VAL A 157 2.62 11.80 -3.78
N CYS A 158 2.58 11.13 -4.93
CA CYS A 158 3.71 10.36 -5.44
C CYS A 158 4.93 11.25 -5.69
N LEU A 159 4.73 12.44 -6.29
CA LEU A 159 5.80 13.43 -6.48
C LEU A 159 6.38 13.89 -5.14
N ALA A 160 5.53 14.18 -4.15
CA ALA A 160 6.00 14.60 -2.83
C ALA A 160 6.85 13.52 -2.14
N ILE A 161 6.45 12.24 -2.24
CA ILE A 161 7.21 11.10 -1.69
C ILE A 161 8.56 10.96 -2.41
N LEU A 162 8.55 10.90 -3.75
CA LEU A 162 9.78 10.73 -4.53
C LEU A 162 10.75 11.90 -4.34
N TRP A 163 10.21 13.12 -4.18
CA TRP A 163 11.00 14.30 -3.85
C TRP A 163 11.64 14.21 -2.46
N GLY A 164 10.87 13.80 -1.44
CA GLY A 164 11.39 13.66 -0.07
C GLY A 164 12.45 12.57 0.10
N PHE A 165 12.44 11.55 -0.75
CA PHE A 165 13.42 10.44 -0.74
C PHE A 165 14.63 10.67 -1.64
N HIS A 166 14.72 11.82 -2.32
CA HIS A 166 15.90 12.20 -3.08
C HIS A 166 17.06 12.46 -2.11
N PRO A 167 18.15 11.67 -2.13
CA PRO A 167 19.24 11.84 -1.21
C PRO A 167 20.00 13.14 -1.50
N GLY A 168 19.78 14.13 -0.63
CA GLY A 168 20.72 15.22 -0.38
C GLY A 168 21.00 16.15 -1.56
N GLY A 169 20.07 17.08 -1.85
CA GLY A 169 20.38 18.48 -2.15
C GLY A 169 21.26 18.81 -3.38
N GLN A 170 21.75 17.82 -4.12
CA GLN A 170 22.43 18.04 -5.39
C GLN A 170 21.37 18.04 -6.48
N ILE A 171 20.70 19.19 -6.60
CA ILE A 171 19.78 19.57 -7.69
C ILE A 171 20.35 19.21 -9.08
N ASN A 172 21.66 19.00 -9.18
CA ASN A 172 22.42 18.78 -10.41
C ASN A 172 22.62 17.30 -10.82
N GLN A 173 22.41 16.29 -9.96
CA GLN A 173 22.81 14.91 -10.29
C GLN A 173 21.66 13.96 -10.65
N THR A 174 20.43 14.22 -10.20
CA THR A 174 19.26 13.46 -10.67
C THR A 174 18.33 14.42 -11.42
N PRO A 175 18.24 14.30 -12.76
CA PRO A 175 17.31 15.12 -13.52
C PRO A 175 15.89 15.02 -12.97
N TRP A 176 15.28 16.17 -12.65
CA TRP A 176 13.87 16.29 -12.24
C TRP A 176 12.90 15.58 -13.19
N LEU A 177 13.32 15.46 -14.46
CA LEU A 177 12.70 14.65 -15.50
C LEU A 177 12.48 13.19 -15.07
N TYR A 178 13.43 12.57 -14.34
CA TYR A 178 13.27 11.20 -13.86
C TYR A 178 12.22 11.09 -12.76
N ILE A 179 12.21 11.98 -11.78
CA ILE A 179 11.17 12.00 -10.72
C ILE A 179 9.79 12.18 -11.36
N GLY A 180 9.67 13.12 -12.31
CA GLY A 180 8.44 13.33 -13.08
C GLY A 180 8.02 12.09 -13.87
N ALA A 181 8.95 11.47 -14.59
CA ALA A 181 8.69 10.27 -15.38
C ALA A 181 8.27 9.08 -14.50
N MET A 182 8.91 8.88 -13.35
CA MET A 182 8.53 7.85 -12.39
C MET A 182 7.13 8.08 -11.85
N ALA A 183 6.83 9.31 -11.38
CA ALA A 183 5.53 9.63 -10.82
C ALA A 183 4.42 9.46 -11.87
N LEU A 184 4.67 9.85 -13.12
CA LEU A 184 3.76 9.61 -14.24
C LEU A 184 3.59 8.12 -14.53
N GLY A 185 4.67 7.35 -14.60
CA GLY A 185 4.61 5.90 -14.81
C GLY A 185 3.81 5.17 -13.73
N LEU A 186 4.01 5.57 -12.47
CA LEU A 186 3.25 5.05 -11.33
C LEU A 186 1.79 5.49 -11.34
N THR A 187 1.50 6.73 -11.75
CA THR A 187 0.13 7.22 -11.91
C THR A 187 -0.62 6.48 -13.02
N ILE A 188 0.06 6.20 -14.14
CA ILE A 188 -0.50 5.37 -15.22
C ILE A 188 -0.74 3.95 -14.71
N THR A 189 0.22 3.39 -13.95
CA THR A 189 0.10 2.07 -13.33
C THR A 189 -1.09 1.99 -12.39
N GLU A 190 -1.30 3.01 -11.54
CA GLU A 190 -2.51 3.15 -10.73
C GLU A 190 -3.73 3.15 -11.64
N ALA A 191 -3.81 4.06 -12.61
CA ALA A 191 -4.98 4.23 -13.46
C ALA A 191 -5.41 2.92 -14.17
N ILE A 192 -4.45 2.14 -14.67
CA ILE A 192 -4.74 0.87 -15.36
C ILE A 192 -5.06 -0.29 -14.41
N SER A 193 -4.61 -0.22 -13.16
CA SER A 193 -4.80 -1.29 -12.19
C SER A 193 -6.23 -1.35 -11.68
N VAL A 194 -6.77 -2.57 -11.58
CA VAL A 194 -8.16 -2.82 -11.20
C VAL A 194 -8.27 -3.94 -10.17
N ASN A 195 -9.41 -4.03 -9.49
CA ASN A 195 -9.77 -5.10 -8.55
C ASN A 195 -8.80 -5.33 -7.38
N GLY A 196 -8.00 -4.32 -7.01
CA GLY A 196 -7.00 -4.40 -5.94
C GLY A 196 -5.62 -4.87 -6.40
N TRP A 197 -5.37 -4.99 -7.71
CA TRP A 197 -4.06 -5.33 -8.26
C TRP A 197 -3.04 -4.21 -8.14
N ASP A 198 -3.51 -2.96 -7.99
CA ASP A 198 -2.72 -1.78 -7.61
C ASP A 198 -1.82 -2.05 -6.40
N ASN A 199 -2.30 -2.83 -5.43
CA ASN A 199 -1.52 -3.25 -4.26
C ASN A 199 -0.25 -4.06 -4.58
N LEU A 200 -0.14 -4.65 -5.78
CA LEU A 200 1.08 -5.34 -6.24
C LEU A 200 1.78 -4.59 -7.37
N THR A 201 1.02 -4.13 -8.37
CA THR A 201 1.59 -3.52 -9.58
C THR A 201 2.32 -2.22 -9.26
N ILE A 202 1.76 -1.36 -8.40
CA ILE A 202 2.38 -0.07 -8.07
C ILE A 202 3.74 -0.29 -7.38
N PRO A 203 3.86 -1.10 -6.31
CA PRO A 203 5.17 -1.30 -5.70
C PRO A 203 6.18 -2.00 -6.60
N VAL A 204 5.76 -2.99 -7.39
CA VAL A 204 6.67 -3.70 -8.31
C VAL A 204 7.21 -2.75 -9.38
N VAL A 205 6.36 -1.91 -9.96
CA VAL A 205 6.80 -0.88 -10.91
C VAL A 205 7.70 0.14 -10.21
N ALA A 206 7.40 0.55 -8.98
CA ALA A 206 8.25 1.47 -8.21
C ALA A 206 9.65 0.89 -7.98
N ILE A 207 9.76 -0.38 -7.58
CA ILE A 207 11.03 -1.09 -7.42
C ILE A 207 11.82 -1.10 -8.74
N GLY A 208 11.17 -1.49 -9.85
CA GLY A 208 11.82 -1.53 -11.15
C GLY A 208 12.35 -0.16 -11.59
N LEU A 209 11.57 0.90 -11.38
CA LEU A 209 11.98 2.26 -11.68
C LEU A 209 13.14 2.75 -10.79
N ILE A 210 13.15 2.40 -9.50
CA ILE A 210 14.27 2.72 -8.59
C ILE A 210 15.55 2.03 -9.07
N TYR A 211 15.45 0.74 -9.41
CA TYR A 211 16.58 -0.06 -9.90
C TYR A 211 17.16 0.50 -11.22
N LEU A 212 16.31 0.98 -12.13
CA LEU A 212 16.78 1.58 -13.39
C LEU A 212 17.57 2.89 -13.19
N ILE A 213 17.31 3.62 -12.10
CA ILE A 213 17.96 4.91 -11.83
C ILE A 213 19.23 4.71 -10.99
N ASN A 214 19.21 3.77 -10.05
CA ASN A 214 20.33 3.43 -9.18
C ASN A 214 20.56 1.91 -9.18
N PRO A 215 21.19 1.36 -10.24
CA PRO A 215 21.41 -0.08 -10.38
C PRO A 215 22.37 -0.66 -9.34
#